data_AF-A0A353CUW8-F1
#
_entry.id   AF-A0A353CUW8-F1
#
_cell.length_a   1.000
_cell.length_b   1.000
_cell.length_c   1.000
_cell.angle_alpha   90.00
_cell.angle_beta   90.00
_cell.angle_gamma   90.00
#
_symmetry.space_group_name_H-M   'P 1'
#
loop_
_entity.id
_entity.type
_entity.pdbx_description
1 polymer ?
#
loop_
_entity_poly.entity_id
_entity_poly.type
_entity_poly.pdbx_seq_one_letter_code
_entity_poly.pdbx_strand_id
1 'polypeptide(L)'
;MERIEALLDKGEFKKALAAIKAGGRRDPYLEGEALRGLGLFAEAARSYARAGGEYGLEAALGEVKCWRALGDAPRAFAAAKKALSLSKRLGLMADEAELEWALALRLSGRLDESEKMLLRLLKGYRLDRDHAGASFVLWALGGLHRLKGRYADGLQAFEGALAEARKADDVA
;
A
#
# COMPACT_ATOMS: atom_id res chain seq x y z
N MET A 1 -1.83 -30.18 6.76
CA MET A 1 -2.42 -28.99 6.11
C MET A 1 -1.32 -27.96 5.97
N GLU A 2 -1.21 -27.32 4.81
CA GLU A 2 -0.27 -26.22 4.60
C GLU A 2 -0.70 -25.00 5.42
N ARG A 3 0.26 -24.24 5.94
CA ARG A 3 0.01 -23.02 6.72
C ARG A 3 -0.61 -21.96 5.80
N ILE A 4 -1.62 -21.23 6.27
CA ILE A 4 -2.36 -20.24 5.47
C ILE A 4 -1.41 -19.20 4.88
N GLU A 5 -0.45 -18.76 5.66
CA GLU A 5 0.59 -17.80 5.28
C GLU A 5 1.43 -18.32 4.09
N ALA A 6 1.79 -19.61 4.09
CA ALA A 6 2.52 -20.20 2.96
C ALA A 6 1.68 -20.24 1.66
N LEU A 7 0.35 -20.40 1.78
CA LEU A 7 -0.56 -20.30 0.63
C LEU A 7 -0.62 -18.85 0.12
N LEU A 8 -0.62 -17.86 1.02
CA LEU A 8 -0.61 -16.44 0.65
C LEU A 8 0.70 -16.06 -0.06
N ASP A 9 1.84 -16.51 0.46
CA ASP A 9 3.17 -16.24 -0.13
C ASP A 9 3.31 -16.81 -1.55
N LYS A 10 2.66 -17.95 -1.82
CA LYS A 10 2.61 -18.57 -3.15
C LYS A 10 1.56 -17.97 -4.09
N GLY A 11 0.79 -16.99 -3.63
CA GLY A 11 -0.32 -16.41 -4.40
C GLY A 11 -1.53 -17.35 -4.53
N GLU A 12 -1.63 -18.40 -3.73
CA GLU A 12 -2.73 -19.37 -3.74
C GLU A 12 -3.95 -18.86 -2.97
N PHE A 13 -4.36 -17.62 -3.23
CA PHE A 13 -5.36 -16.88 -2.43
C PHE A 13 -6.72 -17.59 -2.30
N LYS A 14 -7.17 -18.29 -3.35
CA LYS A 14 -8.42 -19.06 -3.32
C LYS A 14 -8.35 -20.23 -2.33
N LYS A 15 -7.21 -20.94 -2.29
CA LYS A 15 -6.99 -22.04 -1.34
C LYS A 15 -6.83 -21.50 0.08
N ALA A 16 -6.08 -20.40 0.25
CA ALA A 16 -5.96 -19.71 1.53
C ALA A 16 -7.33 -19.31 2.10
N LEU A 17 -8.19 -18.67 1.29
CA LEU A 17 -9.53 -18.27 1.70
C LEU A 17 -10.42 -19.47 2.06
N ALA A 18 -10.33 -20.57 1.31
CA ALA A 18 -11.07 -21.79 1.62
C ALA A 18 -10.62 -22.39 2.97
N ALA A 19 -9.31 -22.44 3.22
CA ALA A 19 -8.74 -22.92 4.48
C ALA A 19 -9.17 -22.04 5.67
N ILE A 20 -9.13 -20.72 5.52
CA ILE A 20 -9.61 -19.77 6.54
C ILE A 20 -11.09 -20.00 6.85
N LYS A 21 -11.93 -20.18 5.83
CA LYS A 21 -13.38 -20.39 6.01
C LYS A 21 -13.71 -21.73 6.68
N ALA A 22 -12.90 -22.76 6.41
CA ALA A 22 -13.05 -24.10 7.00
C ALA A 22 -12.51 -24.18 8.44
N GLY A 23 -11.64 -23.26 8.86
CA GLY A 23 -11.10 -23.20 10.21
C GLY A 23 -12.10 -22.71 11.27
N GLY A 24 -11.88 -23.10 12.51
CA GLY A 24 -12.74 -22.71 13.65
C GLY A 24 -12.58 -21.27 14.13
N ARG A 25 -11.42 -20.64 13.89
CA ARG A 25 -11.18 -19.21 14.16
C ARG A 25 -10.65 -18.54 12.90
N ARG A 26 -11.39 -17.54 12.41
CA ARG A 26 -11.02 -16.75 11.24
C ARG A 26 -10.14 -15.60 11.69
N ASP A 27 -8.90 -15.59 11.23
CA ASP A 27 -8.03 -14.42 11.37
C ASP A 27 -8.46 -13.36 10.34
N PRO A 28 -8.97 -12.19 10.77
CA PRO A 28 -9.43 -11.16 9.84
C PRO A 28 -8.32 -10.55 8.99
N TYR A 29 -7.06 -10.59 9.45
CA TYR A 29 -5.92 -10.10 8.67
C TYR A 29 -5.62 -11.06 7.52
N LEU A 30 -5.49 -12.36 7.79
CA LEU A 30 -5.25 -13.37 6.76
C LEU A 30 -6.43 -13.47 5.77
N GLU A 31 -7.66 -13.29 6.25
CA GLU A 31 -8.85 -13.17 5.39
C GLU A 31 -8.74 -11.94 4.47
N GLY A 32 -8.31 -10.80 5.02
CA GLY A 32 -8.05 -9.58 4.27
C GLY A 32 -7.00 -9.76 3.17
N GLU A 33 -5.88 -10.42 3.48
CA GLU A 33 -4.80 -10.69 2.51
C GLU A 33 -5.29 -11.59 1.37
N ALA A 34 -6.00 -12.67 1.69
CA ALA A 34 -6.57 -13.57 0.68
C ALA A 34 -7.59 -12.85 -0.22
N LEU A 35 -8.51 -12.08 0.36
CA LEU A 35 -9.51 -11.32 -0.39
C LEU A 35 -8.88 -10.24 -1.27
N ARG A 36 -7.84 -9.55 -0.76
CA ARG A 36 -7.10 -8.53 -1.51
C ARG A 36 -6.37 -9.15 -2.70
N GLY A 37 -5.73 -10.30 -2.52
CA GLY A 37 -5.08 -11.04 -3.60
C GLY A 37 -6.04 -11.52 -4.69
N LEU A 38 -7.31 -11.76 -4.34
CA LEU A 38 -8.39 -12.07 -5.29
C LEU A 38 -9.02 -10.83 -5.95
N GLY A 39 -8.57 -9.62 -5.62
CA GLY A 39 -9.15 -8.36 -6.10
C GLY A 39 -10.48 -7.97 -5.46
N LEU A 40 -10.91 -8.68 -4.40
CA LEU A 40 -12.16 -8.42 -3.67
C LEU A 40 -11.95 -7.29 -2.63
N PHE A 41 -11.54 -6.11 -3.10
CA PHE A 41 -11.02 -5.03 -2.25
C PHE A 41 -12.00 -4.54 -1.19
N ALA A 42 -13.31 -4.49 -1.49
CA ALA A 42 -14.30 -4.03 -0.53
C ALA A 42 -14.48 -5.02 0.64
N GLU A 43 -14.37 -6.32 0.36
CA GLU A 43 -14.44 -7.37 1.37
C GLU A 43 -13.13 -7.45 2.15
N ALA A 44 -11.99 -7.29 1.48
CA ALA A 44 -10.68 -7.22 2.10
C ALA A 44 -10.61 -6.06 3.11
N ALA A 45 -11.02 -4.85 2.71
CA ALA A 45 -11.04 -3.69 3.59
C ALA A 45 -11.92 -3.89 4.82
N ARG A 46 -13.10 -4.51 4.67
CA ARG A 46 -13.96 -4.87 5.82
C ARG A 46 -13.31 -5.89 6.75
N SER A 47 -12.49 -6.79 6.22
CA SER A 47 -11.77 -7.80 7.01
C SER A 47 -10.61 -7.17 7.77
N TYR A 48 -9.81 -6.33 7.10
CA TYR A 48 -8.76 -5.53 7.74
C TYR A 48 -9.30 -4.60 8.84
N ALA A 49 -10.47 -3.98 8.64
CA ALA A 49 -11.08 -3.11 9.65
C ALA A 49 -11.39 -3.84 10.98
N ARG A 50 -11.61 -5.17 10.91
CA ARG A 50 -11.83 -6.05 12.09
C ARG A 50 -10.54 -6.60 12.68
N ALA A 51 -9.42 -6.50 11.97
CA ALA A 51 -8.13 -6.98 12.45
C ALA A 51 -7.55 -6.02 13.50
N GLY A 52 -6.82 -6.58 14.46
CA GLY A 52 -6.17 -5.89 15.56
C GLY A 52 -5.07 -6.75 16.15
N GLY A 53 -4.57 -6.38 17.33
CA GLY A 53 -3.45 -7.10 17.94
C GLY A 53 -2.15 -6.90 17.15
N GLU A 54 -1.39 -7.98 16.97
CA GLU A 54 -0.08 -7.94 16.32
C GLU A 54 -0.13 -7.44 14.87
N TYR A 55 -1.16 -7.80 14.10
CA TYR A 55 -1.34 -7.38 12.70
C TYR A 55 -2.08 -6.05 12.55
N GLY A 56 -2.28 -5.28 13.63
CA GLY A 56 -3.13 -4.09 13.59
C GLY A 56 -2.62 -3.00 12.65
N LEU A 57 -1.30 -2.86 12.50
CA LEU A 57 -0.67 -1.87 11.62
C LEU A 57 -0.74 -2.31 10.17
N GLU A 58 -0.35 -3.54 9.89
CA GLU A 58 -0.37 -4.18 8.57
C GLU A 58 -1.79 -4.20 8.01
N ALA A 59 -2.77 -4.55 8.83
CA ALA A 59 -4.17 -4.49 8.45
C ALA A 59 -4.62 -3.06 8.13
N ALA A 60 -4.22 -2.06 8.92
CA ALA A 60 -4.55 -0.67 8.62
C ALA A 60 -3.95 -0.23 7.28
N LEU A 61 -2.70 -0.61 6.98
CA LEU A 61 -2.07 -0.36 5.68
C LEU A 61 -2.80 -1.08 4.54
N GLY A 62 -3.19 -2.34 4.74
CA GLY A 62 -3.99 -3.11 3.78
C GLY A 62 -5.36 -2.47 3.50
N GLU A 63 -6.01 -1.96 4.55
CA GLU A 63 -7.27 -1.23 4.44
C GLU A 63 -7.13 0.02 3.57
N VAL A 64 -6.07 0.82 3.76
CA VAL A 64 -5.80 2.00 2.92
C VAL A 64 -5.66 1.62 1.46
N LYS A 65 -4.83 0.60 1.17
CA LYS A 65 -4.58 0.13 -0.20
C LYS A 65 -5.87 -0.28 -0.89
N CYS A 66 -6.76 -0.99 -0.18
CA CYS A 66 -8.06 -1.39 -0.71
C CYS A 66 -8.98 -0.20 -0.98
N TRP A 67 -9.13 0.74 -0.05
CA TRP A 67 -9.99 1.91 -0.28
C TRP A 67 -9.46 2.81 -1.39
N ARG A 68 -8.14 2.92 -1.54
CA ARG A 68 -7.52 3.60 -2.66
C ARG A 68 -7.79 2.92 -3.99
N ALA A 69 -7.70 1.59 -4.05
CA ALA A 69 -8.02 0.82 -5.26
C ALA A 69 -9.49 1.01 -5.69
N LEU A 70 -10.39 1.19 -4.72
CA LEU A 70 -11.81 1.46 -4.94
C LEU A 70 -12.12 2.94 -5.25
N GLY A 71 -11.13 3.84 -5.15
CA GLY A 71 -11.34 5.28 -5.33
C GLY A 71 -12.09 5.97 -4.19
N ASP A 72 -12.25 5.30 -3.04
CA ASP A 72 -12.96 5.86 -1.88
C ASP A 72 -12.02 6.73 -1.03
N ALA A 73 -11.94 8.00 -1.41
CA ALA A 73 -11.05 8.97 -0.77
C ALA A 73 -11.32 9.15 0.74
N PRO A 74 -12.58 9.32 1.20
CA PRO A 74 -12.87 9.44 2.64
C PRO A 74 -12.41 8.23 3.47
N ARG A 75 -12.68 7.00 3.00
CA ARG A 75 -12.26 5.80 3.72
C ARG A 75 -10.75 5.56 3.65
N ALA A 76 -10.12 5.85 2.51
CA ALA A 76 -8.67 5.79 2.36
C ALA A 76 -7.96 6.73 3.36
N PHE A 77 -8.45 7.96 3.53
CA PHE A 77 -7.91 8.89 4.51
C PHE A 77 -8.08 8.42 5.95
N ALA A 78 -9.26 7.91 6.31
CA ALA A 78 -9.52 7.42 7.65
C ALA A 78 -8.57 6.26 8.01
N ALA A 79 -8.41 5.30 7.09
CA ALA A 79 -7.48 4.20 7.24
C ALA A 79 -6.02 4.69 7.28
N ALA A 80 -5.64 5.69 6.47
CA ALA A 80 -4.26 6.18 6.42
C ALA A 80 -3.89 6.91 7.70
N LYS A 81 -4.83 7.69 8.26
CA LYS A 81 -4.68 8.31 9.57
C LYS A 81 -4.49 7.27 10.67
N LYS A 82 -5.26 6.17 10.63
CA LYS A 82 -5.14 5.05 11.56
C LYS A 82 -3.76 4.40 11.44
N ALA A 83 -3.32 4.07 10.23
CA ALA A 83 -2.02 3.46 9.97
C ALA A 83 -0.87 4.36 10.46
N LEU A 84 -0.90 5.66 10.15
CA LEU A 84 0.13 6.62 10.59
C LEU A 84 0.18 6.76 12.12
N SER A 85 -0.98 6.79 12.79
CA SER A 85 -1.06 6.82 14.26
C SER A 85 -0.48 5.55 14.89
N LEU A 86 -0.81 4.38 14.33
CA LEU A 86 -0.30 3.09 14.79
C LEU A 86 1.21 2.98 14.57
N SER A 87 1.70 3.32 13.37
CA SER A 87 3.11 3.34 13.02
C SER A 87 3.92 4.19 14.00
N LYS A 88 3.46 5.44 14.25
CA LYS A 88 4.12 6.33 15.21
C LYS A 88 4.16 5.76 16.62
N ARG A 89 3.09 5.11 17.07
CA ARG A 89 3.00 4.53 18.41
C ARG A 89 3.90 3.29 18.58
N LEU A 90 4.03 2.49 17.52
CA LEU A 90 4.80 1.25 17.53
C LEU A 90 6.28 1.47 17.15
N GLY A 91 6.60 2.58 16.48
CA GLY A 91 7.94 2.84 15.95
C GLY A 91 8.30 1.95 14.77
N LEU A 92 7.30 1.51 13.99
CA LEU A 92 7.47 0.57 12.87
C LEU A 92 6.81 1.11 11.59
N MET A 93 7.35 0.74 10.43
CA MET A 93 6.79 1.03 9.10
C MET A 93 6.45 2.51 8.87
N ALA A 94 7.35 3.41 9.30
CA ALA A 94 7.13 4.84 9.24
C ALA A 94 6.98 5.31 7.78
N ASP A 95 7.89 4.88 6.91
CA ASP A 95 7.90 5.29 5.50
C ASP A 95 6.68 4.73 4.74
N GLU A 96 6.27 3.49 5.01
CA GLU A 96 5.06 2.92 4.41
C GLU A 96 3.79 3.65 4.86
N ALA A 97 3.67 3.99 6.14
CA ALA A 97 2.51 4.71 6.65
C ALA A 97 2.45 6.15 6.11
N GLU A 98 3.58 6.82 6.00
CA GLU A 98 3.67 8.15 5.37
C GLU A 98 3.39 8.10 3.86
N LEU A 99 3.85 7.06 3.17
CA LEU A 99 3.57 6.83 1.76
C LEU A 99 2.07 6.64 1.52
N GLU A 100 1.42 5.79 2.31
CA GLU A 100 -0.03 5.59 2.22
C GLU A 100 -0.82 6.87 2.51
N TRP A 101 -0.36 7.68 3.47
CA TRP A 101 -0.94 9.01 3.72
C TRP A 101 -0.77 9.96 2.53
N ALA A 102 0.44 10.04 1.95
CA ALA A 102 0.72 10.87 0.78
C ALA A 102 -0.15 10.47 -0.42
N LEU A 103 -0.44 9.20 -0.58
CA LEU A 103 -1.25 8.72 -1.69
C LEU A 103 -2.76 8.87 -1.45
N ALA A 104 -3.21 8.85 -0.19
CA ALA A 104 -4.57 9.24 0.18
C ALA A 104 -4.81 10.75 -0.04
N LEU A 105 -3.81 11.60 0.25
CA LEU A 105 -3.82 13.02 -0.13
C LEU A 105 -4.00 13.19 -1.64
N ARG A 106 -3.22 12.45 -2.44
CA ARG A 106 -3.31 12.46 -3.91
C ARG A 106 -4.70 12.08 -4.41
N LEU A 107 -5.26 10.99 -3.91
CA LEU A 107 -6.60 10.51 -4.28
C LEU A 107 -7.67 11.58 -4.01
N SER A 108 -7.48 12.38 -2.98
CA SER A 108 -8.43 13.40 -2.54
C SER A 108 -8.20 14.78 -3.15
N GLY A 109 -7.31 14.87 -4.15
CA GLY A 109 -7.02 16.13 -4.85
C GLY A 109 -6.08 17.09 -4.10
N ARG A 110 -5.53 16.71 -2.94
CA ARG A 110 -4.53 17.51 -2.20
C ARG A 110 -3.13 17.28 -2.78
N LEU A 111 -2.98 17.66 -4.05
CA LEU A 111 -1.84 17.27 -4.88
C LEU A 111 -0.51 17.90 -4.41
N ASP A 112 -0.51 19.16 -3.98
CA ASP A 112 0.72 19.83 -3.54
C ASP A 112 1.28 19.24 -2.24
N GLU A 113 0.39 18.89 -1.31
CA GLU A 113 0.78 18.25 -0.05
C GLU A 113 1.30 16.84 -0.28
N SER A 114 0.62 16.08 -1.16
CA SER A 114 1.10 14.75 -1.58
C SER A 114 2.47 14.84 -2.23
N GLU A 115 2.68 15.77 -3.16
CA GLU A 115 3.95 15.95 -3.86
C GLU A 115 5.11 16.23 -2.89
N LYS A 116 4.91 17.17 -1.95
CA LYS A 116 5.92 17.49 -0.94
C LYS A 116 6.34 16.26 -0.14
N MET A 117 5.38 15.42 0.24
CA MET A 117 5.66 14.19 0.99
C MET A 117 6.35 13.13 0.13
N LEU A 118 5.88 12.90 -1.09
CA LEU A 118 6.47 11.95 -2.02
C LEU A 118 7.91 12.32 -2.36
N LEU A 119 8.22 13.60 -2.58
CA LEU A 119 9.60 14.05 -2.82
C LEU A 119 10.51 13.81 -1.62
N ARG A 120 10.00 13.97 -0.39
CA ARG A 120 10.73 13.64 0.83
C ARG A 120 11.01 12.14 0.94
N LEU A 121 9.99 11.31 0.73
CA LEU A 121 10.12 9.84 0.75
C LEU A 121 11.10 9.35 -0.31
N LEU A 122 11.04 9.90 -1.53
CA LEU A 122 11.99 9.58 -2.60
C LEU A 122 13.44 9.84 -2.19
N LYS A 123 13.70 10.94 -1.47
CA LYS A 123 15.02 11.24 -0.95
C LYS A 123 15.44 10.20 0.09
N GLY A 124 14.54 9.79 0.99
CA GLY A 124 14.78 8.72 1.97
C GLY A 124 15.15 7.40 1.30
N TYR A 125 14.26 6.87 0.45
CA TYR A 125 14.50 5.61 -0.27
C TYR A 125 15.81 5.61 -1.06
N ARG A 126 16.19 6.73 -1.69
CA ARG A 126 17.48 6.85 -2.38
C ARG A 126 18.68 6.83 -1.44
N LEU A 127 18.57 7.46 -0.26
CA LEU A 127 19.64 7.44 0.75
C LEU A 127 19.84 6.01 1.28
N ASP A 128 18.75 5.29 1.49
CA ASP A 128 18.75 3.92 1.99
C ASP A 128 19.09 2.87 0.92
N ARG A 129 19.25 3.32 -0.34
CA ARG A 129 19.41 2.45 -1.53
C ARG A 129 18.26 1.47 -1.72
N ASP A 130 17.07 1.83 -1.25
CA ASP A 130 15.83 1.12 -1.54
C ASP A 130 15.35 1.52 -2.95
N HIS A 131 15.83 0.76 -3.93
CA HIS A 131 15.46 0.96 -5.33
C HIS A 131 13.98 0.63 -5.60
N ALA A 132 13.39 -0.31 -4.86
CA ALA A 132 11.98 -0.67 -5.02
C ALA A 132 11.07 0.45 -4.50
N GLY A 133 11.35 0.96 -3.30
CA GLY A 133 10.65 2.12 -2.73
C GLY A 133 10.81 3.38 -3.59
N ALA A 134 12.03 3.66 -4.07
CA ALA A 134 12.29 4.79 -4.96
C ALA A 134 11.52 4.68 -6.29
N SER A 135 11.50 3.48 -6.89
CA SER A 135 10.72 3.19 -8.10
C SER A 135 9.24 3.48 -7.90
N PHE A 136 8.65 2.94 -6.83
CA PHE A 136 7.23 3.11 -6.55
C PHE A 136 6.84 4.58 -6.32
N VAL A 137 7.66 5.33 -5.57
CA VAL A 137 7.42 6.75 -5.34
C VAL A 137 7.55 7.58 -6.62
N LEU A 138 8.50 7.26 -7.49
CA LEU A 138 8.64 7.91 -8.80
C LEU A 138 7.42 7.62 -9.69
N TRP A 139 6.90 6.40 -9.69
CA TRP A 139 5.66 6.08 -10.38
C TRP A 139 4.47 6.89 -9.83
N ALA A 140 4.37 7.02 -8.51
CA ALA A 140 3.34 7.83 -7.86
C ALA A 140 3.45 9.32 -8.22
N LEU A 141 4.67 9.87 -8.24
CA LEU A 141 4.96 11.23 -8.68
C LEU A 141 4.59 11.42 -10.14
N GLY A 142 4.93 10.48 -11.04
CA GLY A 142 4.54 10.55 -12.45
C GLY A 142 3.02 10.68 -12.63
N GLY A 143 2.27 9.85 -11.90
CA GLY A 143 0.81 9.96 -11.85
C GLY A 143 0.31 11.29 -11.29
N LEU A 144 0.98 11.84 -10.26
CA LEU A 144 0.64 13.13 -9.67
C LEU A 144 0.91 14.30 -10.62
N HIS A 145 2.09 14.34 -11.26
CA HIS A 145 2.45 15.37 -12.23
C HIS A 145 1.47 15.40 -13.41
N ARG A 146 1.04 14.23 -13.88
CA ARG A 146 -0.03 14.11 -14.88
C ARG A 146 -1.34 14.74 -14.42
N LEU A 147 -1.77 14.52 -13.17
CA LEU A 147 -2.97 15.15 -12.61
C LEU A 147 -2.84 16.68 -12.51
N LYS A 148 -1.62 17.20 -12.33
CA LYS A 148 -1.32 18.64 -12.32
C LYS A 148 -1.10 19.25 -13.72
N GLY A 149 -1.23 18.46 -14.80
CA GLY A 149 -0.96 18.92 -16.17
C GLY A 149 0.52 19.11 -16.50
N ARG A 150 1.44 18.69 -15.62
CA ARG A 150 2.90 18.78 -15.81
C ARG A 150 3.41 17.51 -16.49
N TYR A 151 3.10 17.36 -17.77
CA TYR A 151 3.37 16.11 -18.49
C TYR A 151 4.85 15.78 -18.63
N ALA A 152 5.71 16.78 -18.82
CA ALA A 152 7.16 16.58 -18.90
C ALA A 152 7.74 16.01 -17.59
N ASP A 153 7.41 16.62 -16.45
CA ASP A 153 7.78 16.11 -15.14
C ASP A 153 7.25 14.69 -14.91
N GLY A 154 6.02 14.43 -15.37
CA GLY A 154 5.39 13.13 -15.27
C GLY A 154 6.15 12.04 -16.03
N LEU A 155 6.54 12.33 -17.28
CA LEU A 155 7.35 11.44 -18.09
C LEU A 155 8.71 11.16 -17.45
N GLN A 156 9.40 12.22 -17.00
CA GLN A 156 10.69 12.08 -16.32
C GLN A 156 10.59 11.20 -15.07
N ALA A 157 9.51 11.36 -14.29
CA ALA A 157 9.28 10.53 -13.11
C ALA A 157 9.03 9.07 -13.48
N PHE A 158 8.25 8.78 -14.53
CA PHE A 158 8.04 7.40 -14.99
C PHE A 158 9.31 6.75 -15.54
N GLU A 159 10.12 7.48 -16.31
CA GLU A 159 11.42 7.00 -16.78
C GLU A 159 12.36 6.72 -15.61
N GLY A 160 12.36 7.58 -14.60
CA GLY A 160 13.07 7.36 -13.34
C GLY A 160 12.58 6.11 -12.61
N ALA A 161 11.27 5.88 -12.54
CA ALA A 161 10.69 4.69 -11.91
C ALA A 161 11.20 3.41 -12.60
N LEU A 162 11.17 3.37 -13.93
CA LEU A 162 11.69 2.24 -14.71
C LEU A 162 13.19 2.01 -14.47
N ALA A 163 13.97 3.08 -14.33
CA ALA A 163 15.39 2.98 -14.05
C ALA A 163 15.69 2.42 -12.65
N GLU A 164 14.90 2.79 -11.63
CA GLU A 164 15.06 2.23 -10.28
C GLU A 164 14.53 0.79 -10.19
N ALA A 165 13.41 0.47 -10.85
CA ALA A 165 12.87 -0.90 -10.90
C ALA A 165 13.91 -1.90 -11.43
N ARG A 166 14.61 -1.54 -12.52
CA ARG A 166 15.70 -2.35 -13.09
C ARG A 166 16.85 -2.60 -12.11
N LYS A 167 17.10 -1.69 -11.16
CA LYS A 167 18.13 -1.89 -10.12
C LYS A 167 17.63 -2.73 -8.94
N ALA A 168 16.32 -2.81 -8.77
CA ALA A 168 15.68 -3.62 -7.73
C ALA A 168 15.50 -5.10 -8.15
N ASP A 169 16.00 -5.48 -9.33
CA ASP A 169 15.68 -6.75 -10.01
C ASP A 169 14.16 -6.99 -10.18
N ASP A 170 13.38 -5.91 -10.13
CA ASP A 170 11.94 -5.89 -10.38
C ASP A 170 11.73 -5.78 -11.89
N VAL A 171 11.86 -6.91 -12.57
CA VAL A 171 11.52 -7.03 -13.99
C VAL A 171 10.00 -7.15 -14.10
N ALA A 172 9.37 -6.01 -14.42
CA ALA A 172 7.96 -5.89 -14.76
C ALA A 172 7.52 -6.87 -15.87
#